data_AF-A0A3D3W759-F1
#
_entry.id   AF-A0A3D3W759-F1
#
_cell.length_a   1.000
_cell.length_b   1.000
_cell.length_c   1.000
_cell.angle_alpha   90.00
_cell.angle_beta   90.00
_cell.angle_gamma   90.00
#
_symmetry.space_group_name_H-M   'P 1'
#
loop_
_entity.id
_entity.type
_entity.pdbx_description
1 polymer ?
#
loop_
_entity_poly.entity_id
_entity_poly.type
_entity_poly.pdbx_seq_one_letter_code
_entity_poly.pdbx_strand_id
1 'polypeptide(L)'
;MLLEFTDSAGHSWETRSRASGSVWLDLPAGQYSVILRKDGFGAKISALTIPVTEPVHFRLLSDGLLGYAWPKWVQSGCEAEFRVHAVEAYRLQLWRYGWQPELVRQLGWHDEHGPRAVMQVTPDGDYTQTGCRWNSVGYTSVTHRQFVTAPARSGLYYFRAEVRSGRRFSFPWIVAPAQPQAKVAVLASNLTWNAYNSFGGRSNYIHADQLPETPTVNSRVELKRYSDPEHGTWGYPRYAPLSFERPEPFCDIDFDERITDPIEGRQACHLAPAEWRLLGWLEREQFAYDYYAETQLHDGTLNLQDYRVLIIAVHPEYWSLKMYQQVRQWVQQTGGRLMYLGGNGLNCEVDLQADAMTVHNGNIQSLWPAGMNNCDSRFGMRHESEASLLGVVFTPAGAMTGAPYRVEDESHWVFAGTGLRNGDLFGRECLHQRCPGGASGHETDKRSASSPPRTHLLARGTNPDDGGAEMVLLETDSGGAVFSVGSINYVASLPVDSQISAITANVLRRFLLDSVS
;
A
#
# COMPACT_ATOMS: atom_id res chain seq x y z
N MET A 1 -29.53 -15.90 7.15
CA MET A 1 -28.70 -16.50 6.10
C MET A 1 -29.33 -17.85 5.81
N LEU A 2 -29.65 -18.11 4.55
CA LEU A 2 -30.22 -19.37 4.09
C LEU A 2 -29.14 -20.11 3.31
N LEU A 3 -28.90 -21.37 3.66
CA LEU A 3 -28.04 -22.29 2.92
C LEU A 3 -28.86 -23.51 2.56
N GLU A 4 -28.85 -23.84 1.27
CA GLU A 4 -29.51 -25.00 0.71
C GLU A 4 -28.48 -25.85 -0.04
N PHE A 5 -28.47 -27.15 0.24
CA PHE A 5 -27.63 -28.11 -0.46
C PHE A 5 -28.51 -28.91 -1.40
N THR A 6 -28.11 -29.01 -2.67
CA THR A 6 -28.85 -29.76 -3.70
C THR A 6 -27.93 -30.74 -4.40
N ASP A 7 -28.39 -31.98 -4.62
CA ASP A 7 -27.64 -32.97 -5.40
C ASP A 7 -28.08 -32.98 -6.87
N SER A 8 -27.41 -33.78 -7.69
CA SER A 8 -27.75 -33.94 -9.11
C SER A 8 -29.12 -34.59 -9.38
N ALA A 9 -29.70 -35.27 -8.38
CA ALA A 9 -31.03 -35.87 -8.45
C ALA A 9 -32.14 -34.88 -8.04
N GLY A 10 -31.77 -33.67 -7.61
CA GLY A 10 -32.71 -32.64 -7.17
C GLY A 10 -33.20 -32.82 -5.73
N HIS A 11 -32.59 -33.73 -4.96
CA HIS A 11 -32.81 -33.76 -3.52
C HIS A 11 -32.23 -32.49 -2.89
N SER A 12 -32.93 -31.96 -1.88
CA SER A 12 -32.53 -30.76 -1.17
C SER A 12 -32.47 -31.02 0.34
N TRP A 13 -31.47 -30.43 0.99
CA TRP A 13 -31.26 -30.53 2.43
C TRP A 13 -31.26 -29.14 3.08
N GLU A 14 -32.11 -28.97 4.09
CA GLU A 14 -32.19 -27.76 4.90
C GLU A 14 -31.10 -27.74 5.97
N THR A 15 -30.49 -26.58 6.18
CA THR A 15 -29.40 -26.40 7.14
C THR A 15 -29.88 -25.85 8.49
N ARG A 16 -29.13 -26.20 9.55
CA ARG A 16 -29.26 -25.52 10.86
C ARG A 16 -28.12 -24.50 11.03
N SER A 17 -28.43 -23.24 10.73
CA SER A 17 -27.49 -22.12 10.92
C SER A 17 -27.50 -21.60 12.37
N ARG A 18 -26.33 -21.26 12.92
CA ARG A 18 -26.17 -20.67 14.25
C ARG A 18 -25.69 -19.21 14.18
N ALA A 19 -25.94 -18.44 15.23
CA ALA A 19 -25.52 -17.04 15.33
C ALA A 19 -23.99 -16.85 15.28
N SER A 20 -23.22 -17.90 15.62
CA SER A 20 -21.76 -17.94 15.48
C SER A 20 -21.28 -18.03 14.03
N GLY A 21 -22.19 -18.10 13.05
CA GLY A 21 -21.86 -18.28 11.64
C GLY A 21 -21.64 -19.74 11.21
N SER A 22 -21.70 -20.70 12.12
CA SER A 22 -21.56 -22.13 11.79
C SER A 22 -22.86 -22.73 11.25
N VAL A 23 -22.72 -23.71 10.38
CA VAL A 23 -23.81 -24.42 9.71
C VAL A 23 -23.61 -25.92 9.92
N TRP A 24 -24.63 -26.60 10.45
CA TRP A 24 -24.59 -28.03 10.72
C TRP A 24 -25.62 -28.78 9.89
N LEU A 25 -25.17 -29.83 9.21
CA LEU A 25 -25.98 -30.67 8.34
C LEU A 25 -25.34 -32.06 8.19
N ASP A 26 -26.17 -33.11 8.23
CA ASP A 26 -25.75 -34.46 7.84
C ASP A 26 -26.03 -34.65 6.35
N LEU A 27 -24.96 -34.85 5.57
CA LEU A 27 -25.04 -35.07 4.12
C LEU A 27 -24.47 -36.46 3.77
N PRO A 28 -25.15 -37.23 2.89
CA PRO A 28 -24.55 -38.38 2.25
C PRO A 28 -23.25 -38.02 1.48
N ALA A 29 -22.42 -39.02 1.18
CA ALA A 29 -21.30 -38.82 0.27
C ALA A 29 -21.81 -38.50 -1.14
N GLY A 30 -21.24 -37.50 -1.80
CA GLY A 30 -21.71 -37.05 -3.09
C GLY A 30 -21.24 -35.65 -3.48
N GLN A 31 -21.72 -35.18 -4.64
CA GLN A 31 -21.50 -33.83 -5.13
C GLN A 31 -22.75 -32.99 -4.92
N TYR A 32 -22.54 -31.77 -4.43
CA TYR A 32 -23.60 -30.84 -4.04
C TYR A 32 -23.38 -29.47 -4.64
N SER A 33 -24.47 -28.84 -5.05
CA SER A 33 -24.58 -27.40 -5.28
C SER A 33 -25.11 -26.74 -4.01
N VAL A 34 -24.34 -25.81 -3.46
CA VAL A 34 -24.62 -25.07 -2.23
C VAL A 34 -25.07 -23.67 -2.58
N ILE A 35 -26.35 -23.38 -2.36
CA ILE A 35 -26.95 -22.08 -2.63
C ILE A 35 -26.91 -21.27 -1.34
N LEU A 36 -26.22 -20.13 -1.39
CA LEU A 36 -26.08 -19.22 -0.25
C LEU A 36 -26.81 -17.91 -0.51
N ARG A 37 -27.69 -17.54 0.42
CA ARG A 37 -28.41 -16.26 0.35
C ARG A 37 -28.47 -15.58 1.71
N LYS A 38 -28.16 -14.29 1.74
CA LYS A 38 -28.38 -13.40 2.88
C LYS A 38 -28.70 -12.02 2.35
N ASP A 39 -29.75 -11.39 2.83
CA ASP A 39 -30.10 -10.03 2.40
C ASP A 39 -28.94 -9.07 2.71
N GLY A 40 -28.66 -8.17 1.76
CA GLY A 40 -27.49 -7.28 1.79
C GLY A 40 -26.17 -7.95 1.37
N PHE A 41 -26.21 -9.18 0.86
CA PHE A 41 -25.05 -9.88 0.31
C PHE A 41 -25.40 -10.51 -1.05
N GLY A 42 -24.41 -10.59 -1.93
CA GLY A 42 -24.53 -11.24 -3.22
C GLY A 42 -24.76 -12.74 -3.07
N ALA A 43 -25.91 -13.21 -3.52
CA ALA A 43 -26.21 -14.64 -3.53
C ALA A 43 -25.19 -15.39 -4.40
N LYS A 44 -24.82 -16.59 -3.95
CA LYS A 44 -23.77 -17.39 -4.57
C LYS A 44 -24.19 -18.86 -4.65
N ILE A 45 -23.73 -19.53 -5.71
CA ILE A 45 -23.80 -20.98 -5.83
C ILE A 45 -22.36 -21.53 -5.80
N SER A 46 -22.11 -22.47 -4.90
CA SER A 46 -20.81 -23.14 -4.73
C SER A 46 -20.92 -24.63 -5.01
N ALA A 47 -19.84 -25.25 -5.48
CA ALA A 47 -19.76 -26.70 -5.59
C ALA A 47 -19.06 -27.30 -4.36
N LEU A 48 -19.58 -28.42 -3.85
CA LEU A 48 -19.01 -29.14 -2.71
C LEU A 48 -19.02 -30.65 -2.97
N THR A 49 -17.96 -31.35 -2.58
CA THR A 49 -17.93 -32.82 -2.57
C THR A 49 -17.80 -33.32 -1.14
N ILE A 50 -18.68 -34.22 -0.73
CA ILE A 50 -18.70 -34.86 0.60
C ILE A 50 -18.19 -36.31 0.47
N PRO A 51 -17.35 -36.81 1.40
CA PRO A 51 -16.90 -36.13 2.62
C PRO A 51 -15.83 -35.06 2.37
N VAL A 52 -15.84 -34.02 3.21
CA VAL A 52 -14.73 -33.07 3.31
C VAL A 52 -13.80 -33.48 4.45
N THR A 53 -12.51 -33.21 4.30
CA THR A 53 -11.49 -33.48 5.33
C THR A 53 -11.27 -32.30 6.27
N GLU A 54 -11.69 -31.10 5.88
CA GLU A 54 -11.50 -29.85 6.60
C GLU A 54 -12.79 -28.99 6.54
N PRO A 55 -12.98 -28.04 7.48
CA PRO A 55 -14.08 -27.08 7.42
C PRO A 55 -14.08 -26.28 6.11
N VAL A 56 -15.26 -26.16 5.48
CA VAL A 56 -15.42 -25.34 4.27
C VAL A 56 -15.90 -23.95 4.64
N HIS A 57 -15.12 -22.93 4.28
CA HIS A 57 -15.48 -21.54 4.50
C HIS A 57 -16.23 -20.98 3.31
N PHE A 58 -17.55 -20.88 3.40
CA PHE A 58 -18.31 -20.17 2.38
C PHE A 58 -18.15 -18.66 2.52
N ARG A 59 -17.94 -17.98 1.40
CA ARG A 59 -17.73 -16.52 1.37
C ARG A 59 -18.84 -15.82 0.59
N LEU A 60 -19.51 -14.88 1.27
CA LEU A 60 -20.48 -13.98 0.67
C LEU A 60 -19.91 -12.58 0.60
N LEU A 61 -20.03 -11.95 -0.57
CA LEU A 61 -19.64 -10.56 -0.78
C LEU A 61 -20.82 -9.64 -0.42
N SER A 62 -20.59 -8.63 0.41
CA SER A 62 -21.62 -7.66 0.78
C SER A 62 -22.02 -6.80 -0.42
N ASP A 63 -23.30 -6.45 -0.50
CA ASP A 63 -23.84 -5.56 -1.53
C ASP A 63 -23.17 -4.18 -1.44
N GLY A 64 -22.40 -3.81 -2.46
CA GLY A 64 -21.61 -2.58 -2.42
C GLY A 64 -21.21 -2.10 -3.81
N LEU A 65 -20.29 -1.15 -3.83
CA LEU A 65 -19.55 -0.75 -5.01
C LEU A 65 -18.07 -0.85 -4.68
N LEU A 66 -17.36 -1.75 -5.36
CA LEU A 66 -15.93 -1.97 -5.21
C LEU A 66 -15.32 -2.31 -6.56
N GLY A 67 -14.05 -2.02 -6.74
CA GLY A 67 -13.34 -2.34 -7.97
C GLY A 67 -11.83 -2.46 -7.80
N TYR A 68 -11.20 -3.07 -8.78
CA TYR A 68 -9.75 -3.04 -8.97
C TYR A 68 -9.42 -3.29 -10.45
N ALA A 69 -8.26 -2.81 -10.90
CA ALA A 69 -7.70 -3.19 -12.18
C ALA A 69 -6.84 -4.46 -12.04
N TRP A 70 -6.79 -5.30 -13.06
CA TRP A 70 -5.92 -6.46 -13.10
C TRP A 70 -5.23 -6.65 -14.46
N PRO A 71 -3.89 -6.59 -14.53
CA PRO A 71 -2.96 -6.30 -13.44
C PRO A 71 -3.12 -4.88 -12.84
N LYS A 72 -2.79 -4.73 -11.55
CA LYS A 72 -2.86 -3.44 -10.82
C LYS A 72 -1.79 -2.42 -11.23
N TRP A 73 -0.74 -2.90 -11.88
CA TRP A 73 0.33 -2.09 -12.44
C TRP A 73 0.69 -2.63 -13.82
N VAL A 74 0.92 -1.73 -14.77
CA VAL A 74 1.30 -2.08 -16.14
C VAL A 74 2.27 -1.04 -16.69
N GLN A 75 2.86 -1.31 -17.85
CA GLN A 75 3.52 -0.29 -18.65
C GLN A 75 2.51 0.38 -19.59
N SER A 76 2.83 1.60 -19.99
CA SER A 76 2.11 2.35 -21.01
C SER A 76 1.90 1.51 -22.27
N GLY A 77 0.68 1.54 -22.84
CA GLY A 77 0.30 0.73 -23.99
C GLY A 77 -0.09 -0.71 -23.66
N CYS A 78 0.22 -1.25 -22.47
CA CYS A 78 -0.31 -2.54 -22.03
C CYS A 78 -1.76 -2.39 -21.54
N GLU A 79 -2.47 -3.51 -21.44
CA GLU A 79 -3.87 -3.53 -21.03
C GLU A 79 -4.03 -4.10 -19.61
N ALA A 80 -5.03 -3.59 -18.90
CA ALA A 80 -5.58 -4.22 -17.70
C ALA A 80 -7.09 -4.36 -17.84
N GLU A 81 -7.64 -5.41 -17.24
CA GLU A 81 -9.08 -5.58 -17.07
C GLU A 81 -9.54 -4.80 -15.84
N PHE A 82 -10.59 -4.00 -15.94
CA PHE A 82 -11.25 -3.49 -14.73
C PHE A 82 -12.28 -4.50 -14.25
N ARG A 83 -12.24 -4.78 -12.95
CA ARG A 83 -13.11 -5.75 -12.28
C ARG A 83 -13.90 -5.01 -11.23
N VAL A 84 -15.22 -4.90 -11.43
CA VAL A 84 -16.11 -4.11 -10.57
C VAL A 84 -17.23 -4.99 -10.05
N HIS A 85 -17.45 -4.91 -8.74
CA HIS A 85 -18.63 -5.44 -8.07
C HIS A 85 -19.62 -4.29 -7.85
N ALA A 86 -20.84 -4.46 -8.37
CA ALA A 86 -21.99 -3.63 -8.07
C ALA A 86 -23.26 -4.47 -8.10
N VAL A 87 -24.32 -4.04 -7.40
CA VAL A 87 -25.65 -4.68 -7.45
C VAL A 87 -26.65 -3.92 -8.32
N GLU A 88 -26.17 -2.87 -8.99
CA GLU A 88 -26.89 -2.05 -9.95
C GLU A 88 -25.90 -1.56 -11.02
N ALA A 89 -26.42 -0.93 -12.08
CA ALA A 89 -25.59 -0.34 -13.13
C ALA A 89 -24.62 0.70 -12.57
N TYR A 90 -23.37 0.68 -13.02
CA TYR A 90 -22.33 1.63 -12.61
C TYR A 90 -21.75 2.37 -13.81
N ARG A 91 -21.33 3.62 -13.58
CA ARG A 91 -20.54 4.41 -14.52
C ARG A 91 -19.07 4.34 -14.12
N LEU A 92 -18.18 4.21 -15.10
CA LEU A 92 -16.74 4.18 -14.87
C LEU A 92 -16.00 5.26 -15.67
N GLN A 93 -14.99 5.86 -15.04
CA GLN A 93 -14.13 6.88 -15.64
C GLN A 93 -12.68 6.64 -15.26
N LEU A 94 -11.75 6.86 -16.18
CA LEU A 94 -10.31 6.84 -15.89
C LEU A 94 -9.80 8.27 -15.68
N TRP A 95 -9.09 8.48 -14.58
CA TRP A 95 -8.53 9.76 -14.17
C TRP A 95 -7.05 9.63 -13.85
N ARG A 96 -6.25 10.67 -14.14
CA ARG A 96 -4.85 10.76 -13.73
C ARG A 96 -4.73 11.67 -12.51
N TYR A 97 -4.02 11.24 -11.48
CA TYR A 97 -3.90 11.96 -10.22
C TYR A 97 -2.54 12.67 -10.15
N GLY A 98 -2.58 13.99 -10.29
CA GLY A 98 -1.45 14.93 -10.21
C GLY A 98 -1.79 16.10 -9.29
N TRP A 99 -1.33 17.32 -9.57
CA TRP A 99 -1.74 18.50 -8.76
C TRP A 99 -3.26 18.73 -8.82
N GLN A 100 -3.84 18.54 -10.01
CA GLN A 100 -5.28 18.44 -10.21
C GLN A 100 -5.59 17.08 -10.84
N PRO A 101 -6.61 16.34 -10.38
CA PRO A 101 -7.06 15.15 -11.07
C PRO A 101 -7.58 15.50 -12.48
N GLU A 102 -7.10 14.79 -13.49
CA GLU A 102 -7.43 15.01 -14.90
C GLU A 102 -8.27 13.85 -15.42
N LEU A 103 -9.43 14.12 -16.03
CA LEU A 103 -10.20 13.09 -16.71
C LEU A 103 -9.44 12.64 -17.97
N VAL A 104 -9.12 11.36 -18.04
CA VAL A 104 -8.40 10.75 -19.16
C VAL A 104 -9.37 10.18 -20.18
N ARG A 105 -10.36 9.42 -19.70
CA ARG A 105 -11.33 8.73 -20.57
C ARG A 105 -12.63 8.43 -19.83
N GLN A 106 -13.75 8.65 -20.51
CA GLN A 106 -15.05 8.08 -20.11
C GLN A 106 -15.08 6.61 -20.53
N LEU A 107 -15.28 5.69 -19.58
CA LEU A 107 -15.39 4.25 -19.87
C LEU A 107 -16.84 3.78 -20.03
N GLY A 108 -17.79 4.65 -19.67
CA GLY A 108 -19.20 4.47 -19.98
C GLY A 108 -20.02 3.96 -18.80
N TRP A 109 -21.25 3.55 -19.10
CA TRP A 109 -22.12 2.82 -18.18
C TRP A 109 -21.99 1.33 -18.45
N HIS A 110 -21.93 0.57 -17.36
CA HIS A 110 -21.87 -0.87 -17.36
C HIS A 110 -23.13 -1.38 -16.68
N ASP A 111 -24.01 -1.92 -17.50
CA ASP A 111 -25.23 -2.60 -17.11
C ASP A 111 -25.37 -3.89 -17.93
N GLU A 112 -26.24 -4.77 -17.45
CA GLU A 112 -26.52 -6.06 -18.06
C GLU A 112 -28.02 -6.32 -17.99
N HIS A 113 -28.55 -7.16 -18.87
CA HIS A 113 -30.00 -7.39 -18.96
C HIS A 113 -30.58 -8.06 -17.71
N GLY A 114 -29.78 -8.86 -16.99
CA GLY A 114 -30.19 -9.55 -15.78
C GLY A 114 -30.14 -8.64 -14.54
N PRO A 115 -31.08 -8.77 -13.60
CA PRO A 115 -30.98 -8.05 -12.33
C PRO A 115 -29.70 -8.43 -11.61
N ARG A 116 -28.97 -7.43 -11.11
CA ARG A 116 -27.69 -7.61 -10.38
C ARG A 116 -26.62 -8.35 -11.20
N ALA A 117 -26.69 -8.36 -12.53
CA ALA A 117 -25.78 -9.15 -13.35
C ALA A 117 -24.31 -8.67 -13.34
N VAL A 118 -24.05 -7.43 -12.93
CA VAL A 118 -22.69 -6.91 -12.68
C VAL A 118 -22.15 -7.22 -11.27
N MET A 119 -22.89 -7.99 -10.49
CA MET A 119 -22.47 -8.44 -9.16
C MET A 119 -21.42 -9.53 -9.27
N GLN A 120 -20.27 -9.31 -8.64
CA GLN A 120 -19.22 -10.32 -8.53
C GLN A 120 -19.45 -11.27 -7.35
N VAL A 121 -18.86 -12.46 -7.44
CA VAL A 121 -18.72 -13.42 -6.33
C VAL A 121 -17.24 -13.65 -6.02
N THR A 122 -16.94 -14.14 -4.81
CA THR A 122 -15.57 -14.53 -4.42
C THR A 122 -15.45 -16.05 -4.31
N PRO A 123 -14.25 -16.63 -4.45
CA PRO A 123 -14.02 -18.04 -4.14
C PRO A 123 -14.34 -18.37 -2.69
N ASP A 124 -14.65 -19.63 -2.40
CA ASP A 124 -14.72 -20.13 -1.02
C ASP A 124 -13.31 -20.33 -0.45
N GLY A 125 -13.22 -20.49 0.87
CA GLY A 125 -11.94 -20.63 1.56
C GLY A 125 -11.25 -19.31 1.85
N ASP A 126 -9.91 -19.36 1.87
CA ASP A 126 -9.05 -18.19 2.04
C ASP A 126 -8.57 -17.66 0.69
N TYR A 127 -9.46 -16.95 -0.01
CA TYR A 127 -9.10 -16.27 -1.25
C TYR A 127 -8.14 -15.09 -1.03
N THR A 128 -7.81 -14.72 0.22
CA THR A 128 -6.78 -13.70 0.46
C THR A 128 -5.40 -14.16 0.00
N GLN A 129 -5.19 -15.46 -0.14
CA GLN A 129 -3.97 -16.07 -0.69
C GLN A 129 -3.96 -16.18 -2.21
N THR A 130 -5.14 -16.21 -2.86
CA THR A 130 -5.29 -16.65 -4.27
C THR A 130 -6.07 -15.71 -5.17
N GLY A 131 -6.58 -14.60 -4.63
CA GLY A 131 -7.29 -13.57 -5.38
C GLY A 131 -8.81 -13.74 -5.43
N CYS A 132 -9.51 -12.64 -5.71
CA CYS A 132 -10.97 -12.61 -5.78
C CYS A 132 -11.51 -13.22 -7.08
N ARG A 133 -10.70 -13.32 -8.13
CA ARG A 133 -11.06 -13.90 -9.44
C ARG A 133 -12.34 -13.30 -10.01
N TRP A 134 -12.57 -12.00 -9.80
CA TRP A 134 -13.70 -11.31 -10.40
C TRP A 134 -13.62 -11.41 -11.93
N ASN A 135 -14.78 -11.44 -12.58
CA ASN A 135 -14.95 -11.76 -14.00
C ASN A 135 -14.58 -13.21 -14.40
N SER A 136 -14.39 -14.14 -13.47
CA SER A 136 -14.21 -15.56 -13.80
C SER A 136 -15.52 -16.36 -13.88
N VAL A 137 -16.58 -15.91 -13.21
CA VAL A 137 -17.88 -16.59 -13.12
C VAL A 137 -18.94 -15.80 -13.89
N GLY A 138 -19.54 -16.38 -14.94
CA GLY A 138 -20.60 -15.73 -15.73
C GLY A 138 -20.11 -14.78 -16.83
N TYR A 139 -18.82 -14.44 -16.84
CA TYR A 139 -18.20 -13.58 -17.86
C TYR A 139 -17.49 -14.44 -18.93
N THR A 140 -18.27 -15.26 -19.65
CA THR A 140 -17.76 -16.14 -20.71
C THR A 140 -17.60 -15.41 -22.05
N SER A 141 -18.36 -14.33 -22.27
CA SER A 141 -18.21 -13.48 -23.46
C SER A 141 -17.00 -12.55 -23.32
N VAL A 142 -16.21 -12.47 -24.38
CA VAL A 142 -15.12 -11.49 -24.50
C VAL A 142 -15.65 -10.06 -24.43
N THR A 143 -16.90 -9.82 -24.86
CA THR A 143 -17.52 -8.48 -24.81
C THR A 143 -17.81 -8.01 -23.38
N HIS A 144 -17.99 -8.94 -22.43
CA HIS A 144 -18.26 -8.61 -21.03
C HIS A 144 -16.96 -8.41 -20.23
N ARG A 145 -15.83 -8.95 -20.72
CA ARG A 145 -14.50 -8.69 -20.14
C ARG A 145 -13.92 -7.46 -20.80
N GLN A 146 -13.90 -6.37 -20.06
CA GLN A 146 -13.53 -5.07 -20.62
C GLN A 146 -12.15 -4.65 -20.15
N PHE A 147 -11.34 -4.29 -21.14
CA PHE A 147 -9.94 -3.93 -20.97
C PHE A 147 -9.76 -2.45 -21.23
N VAL A 148 -8.77 -1.87 -20.57
CA VAL A 148 -8.33 -0.50 -20.79
C VAL A 148 -6.85 -0.51 -21.05
N THR A 149 -6.47 0.02 -22.21
CA THR A 149 -5.08 0.28 -22.57
C THR A 149 -4.53 1.45 -21.75
N ALA A 150 -3.37 1.24 -21.14
CA ALA A 150 -2.69 2.22 -20.31
C ALA A 150 -2.29 3.46 -21.13
N PRO A 151 -2.55 4.69 -20.61
CA PRO A 151 -2.19 5.93 -21.29
C PRO A 151 -0.68 6.07 -21.55
N ALA A 152 -0.29 6.94 -22.48
CA ALA A 152 1.10 7.23 -22.85
C ALA A 152 1.95 7.79 -21.68
N ARG A 153 1.33 8.64 -20.85
CA ARG A 153 1.98 9.33 -19.73
C ARG A 153 2.03 8.39 -18.52
N SER A 154 3.20 8.23 -17.91
CA SER A 154 3.32 7.52 -16.64
C SER A 154 2.59 8.26 -15.50
N GLY A 155 2.21 7.54 -14.44
CA GLY A 155 1.62 8.15 -13.26
C GLY A 155 0.67 7.23 -12.47
N LEU A 156 0.12 7.82 -11.41
CA LEU A 156 -0.97 7.25 -10.65
C LEU A 156 -2.29 7.58 -11.35
N TYR A 157 -3.01 6.53 -11.72
CA TYR A 157 -4.35 6.64 -12.28
C TYR A 157 -5.36 6.09 -11.29
N TYR A 158 -6.60 6.53 -11.42
CA TYR A 158 -7.73 5.99 -10.67
C TYR A 158 -8.89 5.73 -11.61
N PHE A 159 -9.53 4.60 -11.37
CA PHE A 159 -10.87 4.36 -11.90
C PHE A 159 -11.88 4.93 -10.90
N ARG A 160 -12.73 5.86 -11.34
CA ARG A 160 -13.83 6.41 -10.54
C ARG A 160 -15.13 5.71 -10.92
N ALA A 161 -15.69 4.94 -10.00
CA ALA A 161 -16.94 4.22 -10.18
C ALA A 161 -18.08 4.91 -9.41
N GLU A 162 -19.23 5.10 -10.06
CA GLU A 162 -20.43 5.67 -9.43
C GLU A 162 -21.66 4.89 -9.86
N VAL A 163 -22.58 4.64 -8.94
CA VAL A 163 -23.87 4.00 -9.22
C VAL A 163 -25.03 4.99 -9.10
N ARG A 164 -26.20 4.63 -9.64
CA ARG A 164 -27.39 5.51 -9.62
C ARG A 164 -27.86 5.88 -8.21
N SER A 165 -27.66 5.01 -7.22
CA SER A 165 -27.95 5.33 -5.81
C SER A 165 -27.01 6.37 -5.19
N GLY A 166 -26.00 6.85 -5.92
CA GLY A 166 -25.06 7.89 -5.49
C GLY A 166 -23.83 7.35 -4.75
N ARG A 167 -23.69 6.03 -4.54
CA ARG A 167 -22.45 5.47 -4.00
C ARG A 167 -21.32 5.66 -4.99
N ARG A 168 -20.15 5.99 -4.45
CA ARG A 168 -18.92 6.22 -5.19
C ARG A 168 -17.82 5.36 -4.61
N PHE A 169 -16.90 4.94 -5.47
CA PHE A 169 -15.68 4.25 -5.08
C PHE A 169 -14.62 4.52 -6.15
N SER A 170 -13.40 4.78 -5.73
CA SER A 170 -12.25 4.88 -6.61
C SER A 170 -11.20 3.85 -6.25
N PHE A 171 -10.43 3.40 -7.25
CA PHE A 171 -9.34 2.47 -7.02
C PHE A 171 -8.13 2.78 -7.89
N PRO A 172 -6.90 2.64 -7.35
CA PRO A 172 -5.68 3.03 -8.02
C PRO A 172 -5.32 2.08 -9.15
N TRP A 173 -4.55 2.60 -10.10
CA TRP A 173 -3.88 1.86 -11.15
C TRP A 173 -2.53 2.53 -11.45
N ILE A 174 -1.46 1.76 -11.38
CA ILE A 174 -0.10 2.27 -11.57
C ILE A 174 0.30 2.08 -13.04
N VAL A 175 0.64 3.16 -13.71
CA VAL A 175 1.08 3.12 -15.11
C VAL A 175 2.54 3.58 -15.19
N ALA A 176 3.43 2.62 -15.42
CA ALA A 176 4.82 2.85 -15.74
C ALA A 176 4.99 3.32 -17.19
N PRO A 177 6.05 4.06 -17.53
CA PRO A 177 6.30 4.42 -18.91
C PRO A 177 6.74 3.18 -19.74
N ALA A 178 6.52 3.22 -21.05
CA ALA A 178 7.04 2.19 -21.96
C ALA A 178 8.57 2.27 -22.14
N GLN A 179 9.11 3.48 -22.02
CA GLN A 179 10.55 3.81 -22.00
C GLN A 179 10.72 5.02 -21.06
N PRO A 180 11.83 5.12 -20.31
CA PRO A 180 12.09 6.26 -19.43
C PRO A 180 11.87 7.62 -20.12
N GLN A 181 11.07 8.49 -19.50
CA GLN A 181 10.70 9.82 -20.00
C GLN A 181 11.27 10.95 -19.10
N ALA A 182 11.73 10.61 -17.90
CA ALA A 182 12.30 11.54 -16.93
C ALA A 182 13.62 11.03 -16.33
N LYS A 183 14.30 11.90 -15.58
CA LYS A 183 15.49 11.54 -14.79
C LYS A 183 15.17 11.12 -13.36
N VAL A 184 13.91 11.25 -12.96
CA VAL A 184 13.39 10.87 -11.64
C VAL A 184 12.44 9.69 -11.81
N ALA A 185 12.67 8.61 -11.07
CA ALA A 185 11.70 7.55 -10.87
C ALA A 185 11.11 7.69 -9.46
N VAL A 186 9.79 7.54 -9.35
CA VAL A 186 9.06 7.52 -8.08
C VAL A 186 8.41 6.15 -7.94
N LEU A 187 8.56 5.51 -6.76
CA LEU A 187 7.89 4.25 -6.48
C LEU A 187 6.58 4.47 -5.73
N ALA A 188 5.53 3.78 -6.18
CA ALA A 188 4.34 3.49 -5.41
C ALA A 188 4.66 2.41 -4.38
N SER A 189 4.29 2.60 -3.10
CA SER A 189 4.52 1.59 -2.06
C SER A 189 3.49 0.45 -2.13
N ASN A 190 3.30 -0.16 -3.32
CA ASN A 190 2.21 -1.11 -3.56
C ASN A 190 2.35 -2.41 -2.75
N LEU A 191 3.54 -2.73 -2.25
CA LEU A 191 3.74 -3.81 -1.30
C LEU A 191 3.10 -3.46 0.05
N THR A 192 3.34 -2.23 0.55
CA THR A 192 2.66 -1.70 1.74
C THR A 192 1.14 -1.63 1.54
N TRP A 193 0.66 -1.16 0.39
CA TRP A 193 -0.78 -1.10 0.12
C TRP A 193 -1.44 -2.48 0.27
N ASN A 194 -0.81 -3.53 -0.26
CA ASN A 194 -1.29 -4.90 -0.13
C ASN A 194 -1.13 -5.47 1.30
N ALA A 195 -0.06 -5.13 2.01
CA ALA A 195 0.19 -5.59 3.39
C ALA A 195 -0.89 -5.08 4.35
N TYR A 196 -1.38 -3.86 4.14
CA TYR A 196 -2.44 -3.25 4.95
C TYR A 196 -3.85 -3.60 4.48
N ASN A 197 -4.01 -4.19 3.28
CA ASN A 197 -5.30 -4.51 2.70
C ASN A 197 -6.00 -5.68 3.43
N SER A 198 -6.99 -5.35 4.25
CA SER A 198 -7.81 -6.31 5.01
C SER A 198 -9.03 -6.84 4.26
N PHE A 199 -9.17 -6.55 2.96
CA PHE A 199 -10.27 -7.09 2.16
C PHE A 199 -10.23 -8.63 2.14
N GLY A 200 -11.36 -9.25 2.51
CA GLY A 200 -11.46 -10.70 2.71
C GLY A 200 -11.16 -11.18 4.13
N GLY A 201 -10.88 -10.24 5.05
CA GLY A 201 -10.74 -10.50 6.48
C GLY A 201 -9.31 -10.78 6.94
N ARG A 202 -8.31 -10.64 6.07
CA ARG A 202 -6.89 -10.86 6.41
C ARG A 202 -5.98 -9.82 5.77
N SER A 203 -4.99 -9.38 6.53
CA SER A 203 -3.88 -8.51 6.14
C SER A 203 -2.67 -8.80 7.03
N ASN A 204 -1.54 -8.09 6.87
CA ASN A 204 -0.40 -8.24 7.78
C ASN A 204 -0.68 -7.73 9.21
N TYR A 205 -1.86 -7.14 9.47
CA TYR A 205 -2.26 -6.58 10.77
C TYR A 205 -3.53 -7.20 11.35
N ILE A 206 -4.22 -8.03 10.57
CA ILE A 206 -5.43 -8.75 10.96
C ILE A 206 -5.25 -10.18 10.48
N HIS A 207 -5.17 -11.14 11.41
CA HIS A 207 -4.90 -12.55 11.08
C HIS A 207 -3.61 -12.71 10.26
N ALA A 208 -2.53 -12.06 10.73
CA ALA A 208 -1.30 -11.86 9.96
C ALA A 208 -0.71 -13.17 9.43
N ASP A 209 -0.66 -14.21 10.27
CA ASP A 209 -0.18 -15.54 9.91
C ASP A 209 -1.11 -16.25 8.92
N GLN A 210 -2.38 -16.42 9.28
CA GLN A 210 -3.37 -17.13 8.47
C GLN A 210 -4.79 -16.81 8.94
N LEU A 211 -5.77 -17.06 8.07
CA LEU A 211 -7.18 -16.95 8.47
C LEU A 211 -7.53 -17.98 9.56
N PRO A 212 -8.30 -17.62 10.60
CA PRO A 212 -8.78 -18.57 11.61
C PRO A 212 -9.76 -19.60 11.02
N GLU A 213 -9.88 -20.75 11.69
CA GLU A 213 -10.85 -21.82 11.36
C GLU A 213 -12.32 -21.40 11.52
N THR A 214 -12.58 -20.30 12.22
CA THR A 214 -13.94 -19.79 12.43
C THR A 214 -14.02 -18.33 12.01
N PRO A 215 -15.15 -17.90 11.41
CA PRO A 215 -15.34 -16.49 11.08
C PRO A 215 -15.30 -15.62 12.34
N THR A 216 -14.58 -14.51 12.27
CA THR A 216 -14.63 -13.49 13.34
C THR A 216 -16.00 -12.81 13.32
N VAL A 217 -16.82 -13.00 14.35
CA VAL A 217 -18.16 -12.38 14.44
C VAL A 217 -18.07 -11.01 15.09
N ASN A 218 -17.31 -10.88 16.16
CA ASN A 218 -17.02 -9.63 16.84
C ASN A 218 -15.52 -9.45 17.02
N SER A 219 -14.94 -8.57 16.20
CA SER A 219 -13.49 -8.33 16.23
C SER A 219 -12.97 -7.91 17.60
N ARG A 220 -13.72 -7.10 18.37
CA ARG A 220 -13.26 -6.58 19.66
C ARG A 220 -13.17 -7.65 20.74
N VAL A 221 -14.02 -8.66 20.67
CA VAL A 221 -14.08 -9.75 21.64
C VAL A 221 -13.19 -10.92 21.23
N GLU A 222 -13.13 -11.23 19.93
CA GLU A 222 -12.49 -12.45 19.43
C GLU A 222 -11.05 -12.24 18.95
N LEU A 223 -10.66 -11.04 18.52
CA LEU A 223 -9.28 -10.79 18.13
C LEU A 223 -8.43 -10.59 19.38
N LYS A 224 -7.42 -11.45 19.54
CA LYS A 224 -6.41 -11.34 20.60
C LYS A 224 -5.81 -9.94 20.71
N ARG A 225 -5.67 -9.24 19.58
CA ARG A 225 -5.30 -7.82 19.51
C ARG A 225 -6.05 -6.90 20.48
N TYR A 226 -7.29 -7.20 20.80
CA TYR A 226 -8.12 -6.38 21.69
C TYR A 226 -8.44 -7.06 23.01
N SER A 227 -8.33 -8.39 23.10
CA SER A 227 -8.71 -9.18 24.27
C SER A 227 -7.52 -9.63 25.12
N ASP A 228 -6.30 -9.61 24.58
CA ASP A 228 -5.10 -10.12 25.21
C ASP A 228 -4.02 -9.01 25.28
N PRO A 229 -3.64 -8.52 26.48
CA PRO A 229 -2.66 -7.45 26.63
C PRO A 229 -1.25 -7.86 26.20
N GLU A 230 -0.95 -9.16 26.15
CA GLU A 230 0.34 -9.70 25.71
C GLU A 230 0.38 -9.99 24.21
N HIS A 231 -0.70 -9.66 23.47
CA HIS A 231 -0.77 -9.95 22.05
C HIS A 231 0.22 -9.12 21.22
N GLY A 232 1.21 -9.81 20.65
CA GLY A 232 1.98 -9.34 19.50
C GLY A 232 1.18 -9.54 18.21
N THR A 233 1.09 -8.50 17.36
CA THR A 233 0.49 -8.63 16.01
C THR A 233 1.28 -9.59 15.12
N TRP A 234 2.59 -9.71 15.41
CA TRP A 234 3.53 -10.59 14.76
C TRP A 234 4.22 -11.47 15.81
N GLY A 235 4.92 -12.51 15.38
CA GLY A 235 5.47 -13.53 16.28
C GLY A 235 5.21 -14.96 15.83
N TYR A 236 4.83 -15.18 14.57
CA TYR A 236 4.43 -16.48 14.06
C TYR A 236 5.57 -17.16 13.29
N PRO A 237 5.66 -18.51 13.31
CA PRO A 237 6.70 -19.24 12.60
C PRO A 237 6.55 -19.19 11.07
N ARG A 238 5.33 -18.96 10.56
CA ARG A 238 4.99 -18.90 9.14
C ARG A 238 3.85 -17.91 8.91
N TYR A 239 3.84 -17.31 7.72
CA TYR A 239 2.80 -16.41 7.24
C TYR A 239 2.35 -16.89 5.86
N ALA A 240 1.04 -17.07 5.67
CA ALA A 240 0.48 -17.40 4.37
C ALA A 240 0.58 -16.20 3.40
N PRO A 241 0.60 -16.42 2.08
CA PRO A 241 0.71 -15.32 1.13
C PRO A 241 -0.51 -14.38 1.15
N LEU A 242 -0.33 -13.15 0.69
CA LEU A 242 -1.36 -12.13 0.48
C LEU A 242 -1.41 -11.78 -1.01
N SER A 243 -2.48 -12.17 -1.69
CA SER A 243 -2.70 -11.91 -3.10
C SER A 243 -2.94 -10.42 -3.37
N PHE A 244 -2.30 -9.91 -4.43
CA PHE A 244 -2.56 -8.59 -4.97
C PHE A 244 -3.91 -8.52 -5.72
N GLU A 245 -4.51 -9.64 -6.10
CA GLU A 245 -5.74 -9.67 -6.90
C GLU A 245 -7.00 -9.47 -6.03
N ARG A 246 -7.08 -8.31 -5.35
CA ARG A 246 -8.17 -7.93 -4.44
C ARG A 246 -8.43 -6.43 -4.52
N PRO A 247 -9.67 -5.97 -4.29
CA PRO A 247 -9.95 -4.55 -4.03
C PRO A 247 -9.06 -3.99 -2.92
N GLU A 248 -8.70 -2.71 -2.99
CA GLU A 248 -7.93 -1.99 -1.97
C GLU A 248 -8.76 -0.82 -1.40
N PRO A 249 -9.75 -1.09 -0.53
CA PRO A 249 -10.67 -0.04 -0.06
C PRO A 249 -9.98 1.12 0.66
N PHE A 250 -8.82 0.86 1.27
CA PHE A 250 -8.05 1.87 1.98
C PHE A 250 -7.22 2.78 1.07
N CYS A 251 -7.18 2.50 -0.23
CA CYS A 251 -6.55 3.37 -1.23
C CYS A 251 -7.57 4.23 -1.99
N ASP A 252 -8.86 4.18 -1.62
CA ASP A 252 -9.90 5.06 -2.17
C ASP A 252 -9.62 6.53 -1.84
N ILE A 253 -9.88 7.39 -2.81
CA ILE A 253 -9.81 8.86 -2.69
C ILE A 253 -11.15 9.42 -3.15
N ASP A 254 -11.76 10.26 -2.31
CA ASP A 254 -13.03 10.89 -2.65
C ASP A 254 -12.90 11.73 -3.93
N PHE A 255 -13.95 11.78 -4.75
CA PHE A 255 -13.90 12.42 -6.07
C PHE A 255 -13.64 13.92 -5.98
N ASP A 256 -14.08 14.52 -4.87
CA ASP A 256 -14.02 15.95 -4.60
C ASP A 256 -12.79 16.33 -3.75
N GLU A 257 -12.02 15.34 -3.27
CA GLU A 257 -10.78 15.55 -2.51
C GLU A 257 -9.75 16.29 -3.38
N ARG A 258 -9.14 17.33 -2.81
CA ARG A 258 -8.04 18.08 -3.43
C ARG A 258 -6.73 17.73 -2.74
N ILE A 259 -5.63 17.93 -3.46
CA ILE A 259 -4.29 17.60 -2.97
C ILE A 259 -3.89 18.35 -1.68
N THR A 260 -4.48 19.52 -1.44
CA THR A 260 -4.26 20.35 -0.25
C THR A 260 -5.30 20.12 0.85
N ASP A 261 -6.25 19.20 0.67
CA ASP A 261 -7.21 18.87 1.70
C ASP A 261 -6.57 17.95 2.75
N PRO A 262 -6.97 18.06 4.04
CA PRO A 262 -6.52 17.17 5.09
C PRO A 262 -6.80 15.70 4.78
N ILE A 263 -5.89 14.82 5.19
CA ILE A 263 -6.01 13.37 5.00
C ILE A 263 -6.57 12.77 6.28
N GLU A 264 -7.79 12.26 6.19
CA GLU A 264 -8.52 11.72 7.34
C GLU A 264 -8.22 10.23 7.57
N GLY A 265 -8.27 9.81 8.84
CA GLY A 265 -8.20 8.39 9.21
C GLY A 265 -6.79 7.78 9.16
N ARG A 266 -6.67 6.58 9.72
CA ARG A 266 -5.36 5.90 9.87
C ARG A 266 -4.77 5.51 8.53
N GLN A 267 -5.53 4.83 7.68
CA GLN A 267 -5.00 4.15 6.50
C GLN A 267 -4.62 5.14 5.39
N ALA A 268 -5.52 6.08 5.05
CA ALA A 268 -5.27 7.08 4.01
C ALA A 268 -4.01 7.92 4.30
N CYS A 269 -3.73 8.18 5.58
CA CYS A 269 -2.56 8.93 6.06
C CYS A 269 -1.19 8.28 5.76
N HIS A 270 -1.12 7.05 5.26
CA HIS A 270 0.15 6.41 4.91
C HIS A 270 0.13 5.54 3.64
N LEU A 271 -0.98 5.53 2.90
CA LEU A 271 -1.15 4.75 1.67
C LEU A 271 -1.28 5.69 0.45
N ALA A 272 -1.88 5.21 -0.63
CA ALA A 272 -2.03 5.95 -1.89
C ALA A 272 -2.56 7.40 -1.73
N PRO A 273 -3.53 7.72 -0.85
CA PRO A 273 -3.98 9.11 -0.65
C PRO A 273 -2.85 10.04 -0.16
N ALA A 274 -1.99 9.58 0.74
CA ALA A 274 -0.82 10.34 1.19
C ALA A 274 0.27 10.41 0.11
N GLU A 275 0.52 9.32 -0.62
CA GLU A 275 1.51 9.31 -1.72
C GLU A 275 1.15 10.25 -2.86
N TRP A 276 -0.15 10.41 -3.15
CA TRP A 276 -0.64 11.37 -4.15
C TRP A 276 -0.10 12.80 -3.91
N ARG A 277 0.14 13.18 -2.64
CA ARG A 277 0.62 14.53 -2.28
C ARG A 277 2.02 14.81 -2.82
N LEU A 278 2.88 13.79 -2.89
CA LEU A 278 4.18 13.90 -3.53
C LEU A 278 4.03 14.14 -5.03
N LEU A 279 3.16 13.39 -5.70
CA LEU A 279 3.02 13.45 -7.16
C LEU A 279 2.55 14.82 -7.64
N GLY A 280 1.55 15.41 -6.98
CA GLY A 280 1.16 16.76 -7.36
C GLY A 280 2.13 17.83 -6.88
N TRP A 281 2.85 17.64 -5.78
CA TRP A 281 3.95 18.55 -5.42
C TRP A 281 5.04 18.59 -6.51
N LEU A 282 5.45 17.42 -7.03
CA LEU A 282 6.40 17.34 -8.15
C LEU A 282 5.91 18.11 -9.38
N GLU A 283 4.61 18.02 -9.70
CA GLU A 283 4.01 18.77 -10.81
C GLU A 283 3.97 20.28 -10.56
N ARG A 284 3.59 20.72 -9.35
CA ARG A 284 3.58 22.13 -8.97
C ARG A 284 4.97 22.75 -9.10
N GLU A 285 6.01 22.02 -8.65
CA GLU A 285 7.41 22.44 -8.72
C GLU A 285 8.07 22.15 -10.08
N GLN A 286 7.32 21.62 -11.05
CA GLN A 286 7.75 21.35 -12.42
C GLN A 286 8.90 20.32 -12.53
N PHE A 287 8.96 19.34 -11.63
CA PHE A 287 9.84 18.19 -11.77
C PHE A 287 9.18 17.10 -12.61
N ALA A 288 9.79 16.76 -13.74
CA ALA A 288 9.40 15.59 -14.51
C ALA A 288 9.76 14.31 -13.76
N TYR A 289 8.85 13.33 -13.76
CA TYR A 289 9.06 12.03 -13.13
C TYR A 289 8.37 10.93 -13.92
N ASP A 290 8.90 9.72 -13.76
CA ASP A 290 8.22 8.47 -14.07
C ASP A 290 7.76 7.78 -12.80
N TYR A 291 6.64 7.06 -12.88
CA TYR A 291 6.01 6.41 -11.73
C TYR A 291 5.93 4.91 -11.95
N TYR A 292 6.40 4.14 -10.98
CA TYR A 292 6.48 2.68 -11.04
C TYR A 292 5.92 2.05 -9.78
N ALA A 293 5.46 0.81 -9.89
CA ALA A 293 5.22 -0.03 -8.71
C ALA A 293 6.55 -0.54 -8.15
N GLU A 294 6.65 -0.77 -6.84
CA GLU A 294 7.76 -1.51 -6.23
C GLU A 294 7.95 -2.90 -6.86
N THR A 295 6.85 -3.56 -7.23
CA THR A 295 6.88 -4.85 -7.95
C THR A 295 7.59 -4.75 -9.31
N GLN A 296 7.55 -3.59 -9.97
CA GLN A 296 8.25 -3.33 -11.23
C GLN A 296 9.74 -3.05 -11.04
N LEU A 297 10.17 -2.61 -9.85
CA LEU A 297 11.59 -2.66 -9.47
C LEU A 297 12.03 -4.11 -9.25
N HIS A 298 11.21 -4.90 -8.54
CA HIS A 298 11.54 -6.30 -8.28
C HIS A 298 11.66 -7.14 -9.56
N ASP A 299 10.71 -7.04 -10.49
CA ASP A 299 10.72 -7.86 -11.72
C ASP A 299 11.75 -7.39 -12.76
N GLY A 300 12.29 -6.17 -12.60
CA GLY A 300 13.30 -5.58 -13.48
C GLY A 300 12.74 -4.68 -14.60
N THR A 301 11.42 -4.45 -14.62
CA THR A 301 10.77 -3.48 -15.52
C THR A 301 11.32 -2.06 -15.32
N LEU A 302 11.56 -1.67 -14.06
CA LEU A 302 12.31 -0.47 -13.72
C LEU A 302 13.81 -0.80 -13.69
N ASN A 303 14.55 -0.28 -14.66
CA ASN A 303 16.01 -0.28 -14.65
C ASN A 303 16.54 1.01 -14.02
N LEU A 304 17.14 0.91 -12.83
CA LEU A 304 17.67 2.07 -12.09
C LEU A 304 18.77 2.83 -12.84
N GLN A 305 19.49 2.17 -13.76
CA GLN A 305 20.56 2.81 -14.53
C GLN A 305 20.07 3.87 -15.52
N ASP A 306 18.78 3.86 -15.86
CA ASP A 306 18.18 4.86 -16.75
C ASP A 306 17.80 6.16 -16.01
N TYR A 307 17.86 6.15 -14.67
CA TYR A 307 17.44 7.24 -13.81
C TYR A 307 18.62 7.85 -13.04
N ARG A 308 18.48 9.12 -12.70
CA ARG A 308 19.43 9.82 -11.81
C ARG A 308 18.98 9.76 -10.37
N VAL A 309 17.68 9.88 -10.14
CA VAL A 309 17.08 9.94 -8.80
C VAL A 309 15.98 8.89 -8.68
N LEU A 310 16.00 8.13 -7.58
CA LEU A 310 14.89 7.33 -7.12
C LEU A 310 14.25 8.02 -5.90
N ILE A 311 12.93 8.16 -5.90
CA ILE A 311 12.17 8.65 -4.75
C ILE A 311 11.29 7.52 -4.23
N ILE A 312 11.45 7.22 -2.94
CA ILE A 312 10.54 6.37 -2.16
C ILE A 312 9.95 7.24 -1.05
N ALA A 313 8.66 7.07 -0.74
CA ALA A 313 7.93 8.10 -0.02
C ALA A 313 6.88 7.54 0.93
N VAL A 314 6.51 8.35 1.92
CA VAL A 314 5.45 8.07 2.91
C VAL A 314 5.78 6.85 3.77
N HIS A 315 5.50 5.62 3.32
CA HIS A 315 5.59 4.41 4.13
C HIS A 315 6.01 3.15 3.32
N PRO A 316 7.24 3.11 2.76
CA PRO A 316 7.74 1.98 1.99
C PRO A 316 8.23 0.83 2.92
N GLU A 317 7.35 0.32 3.79
CA GLU A 317 7.68 -0.60 4.89
C GLU A 317 8.13 -2.01 4.45
N TYR A 318 7.54 -2.52 3.36
CA TYR A 318 7.70 -3.92 2.93
C TYR A 318 8.50 -4.00 1.65
N TRP A 319 9.67 -4.64 1.69
CA TRP A 319 10.61 -4.67 0.57
C TRP A 319 11.17 -6.07 0.33
N SER A 320 11.42 -6.42 -0.93
CA SER A 320 12.15 -7.66 -1.22
C SER A 320 13.66 -7.44 -1.08
N LEU A 321 14.41 -8.47 -0.67
CA LEU A 321 15.88 -8.42 -0.64
C LEU A 321 16.47 -8.01 -1.99
N LYS A 322 15.90 -8.51 -3.10
CA LYS A 322 16.34 -8.17 -4.46
C LYS A 322 16.28 -6.67 -4.72
N MET A 323 15.17 -6.01 -4.39
CA MET A 323 15.04 -4.56 -4.57
C MET A 323 16.02 -3.80 -3.70
N TYR A 324 16.15 -4.19 -2.43
CA TYR A 324 17.10 -3.58 -1.50
C TYR A 324 18.54 -3.64 -2.05
N GLN A 325 18.98 -4.82 -2.50
CA GLN A 325 20.31 -5.03 -3.08
C GLN A 325 20.53 -4.20 -4.34
N GLN A 326 19.54 -4.12 -5.23
CA GLN A 326 19.63 -3.29 -6.44
C GLN A 326 19.82 -1.81 -6.12
N VAL A 327 19.00 -1.25 -5.21
CA VAL A 327 19.11 0.16 -4.83
C VAL A 327 20.42 0.42 -4.10
N ARG A 328 20.79 -0.46 -3.16
CA ARG A 328 22.06 -0.37 -2.44
C ARG A 328 23.25 -0.36 -3.40
N GLN A 329 23.29 -1.30 -4.34
CA GLN A 329 24.35 -1.37 -5.33
C GLN A 329 24.38 -0.11 -6.19
N TRP A 330 23.22 0.34 -6.66
CA TRP A 330 23.10 1.51 -7.53
C TRP A 330 23.62 2.78 -6.84
N VAL A 331 23.24 3.00 -5.58
CA VAL A 331 23.70 4.14 -4.77
C VAL A 331 25.19 4.01 -4.44
N GLN A 332 25.62 2.87 -3.89
CA GLN A 332 26.96 2.73 -3.33
C GLN A 332 28.04 2.57 -4.40
N GLN A 333 27.72 1.98 -5.55
CA GLN A 333 28.71 1.62 -6.56
C GLN A 333 28.60 2.41 -7.86
N THR A 334 27.40 2.86 -8.25
CA THR A 334 27.19 3.50 -9.56
C THR A 334 26.81 4.98 -9.49
N GLY A 335 26.85 5.58 -8.29
CA GLY A 335 26.58 7.01 -8.13
C GLY A 335 25.08 7.37 -8.15
N GLY A 336 24.21 6.39 -7.88
CA GLY A 336 22.77 6.58 -7.77
C GLY A 336 22.37 7.51 -6.62
N ARG A 337 21.24 8.20 -6.77
CA ARG A 337 20.75 9.17 -5.77
C ARG A 337 19.37 8.80 -5.28
N LEU A 338 19.23 8.56 -3.98
CA LEU A 338 17.99 8.14 -3.34
C LEU A 338 17.43 9.27 -2.49
N MET A 339 16.15 9.61 -2.70
CA MET A 339 15.39 10.42 -1.75
C MET A 339 14.40 9.51 -1.03
N TYR A 340 14.60 9.35 0.27
CA TYR A 340 13.69 8.66 1.16
C TYR A 340 12.84 9.67 1.92
N LEU A 341 11.65 9.94 1.38
CA LEU A 341 10.69 10.92 1.87
C LEU A 341 9.60 10.25 2.74
N GLY A 342 9.96 9.26 3.55
CA GLY A 342 9.02 8.49 4.37
C GLY A 342 9.59 8.14 5.74
N GLY A 343 8.81 7.35 6.50
CA GLY A 343 9.19 6.73 7.77
C GLY A 343 8.93 5.22 7.74
N ASN A 344 9.61 4.46 8.61
CA ASN A 344 9.53 3.01 8.71
C ASN A 344 9.76 2.26 7.38
N GLY A 345 10.62 2.81 6.54
CA GLY A 345 10.96 2.26 5.22
C GLY A 345 11.86 1.04 5.33
N LEU A 346 11.64 0.08 4.45
CA LEU A 346 12.47 -1.13 4.27
C LEU A 346 12.55 -2.01 5.53
N ASN A 347 11.59 -1.85 6.44
CA ASN A 347 11.61 -2.48 7.76
C ASN A 347 11.38 -3.99 7.73
N CYS A 348 10.66 -4.52 6.74
CA CYS A 348 10.30 -5.94 6.69
C CYS A 348 10.47 -6.55 5.31
N GLU A 349 11.09 -7.74 5.27
CA GLU A 349 11.27 -8.47 4.01
C GLU A 349 9.94 -9.06 3.51
N VAL A 350 9.74 -9.02 2.19
CA VAL A 350 8.73 -9.84 1.49
C VAL A 350 9.34 -10.72 0.41
N ASP A 351 8.78 -11.91 0.25
CA ASP A 351 8.96 -12.73 -0.96
C ASP A 351 7.80 -12.50 -1.92
N LEU A 352 8.11 -12.23 -3.18
CA LEU A 352 7.11 -12.01 -4.22
C LEU A 352 6.91 -13.27 -5.08
N GLN A 353 5.65 -13.63 -5.26
CA GLN A 353 5.17 -14.56 -6.27
C GLN A 353 4.45 -13.78 -7.39
N ALA A 354 4.01 -14.46 -8.45
CA ALA A 354 3.43 -13.80 -9.62
C ALA A 354 2.24 -12.86 -9.29
N ASP A 355 1.38 -13.25 -8.35
CA ASP A 355 0.15 -12.55 -7.99
C ASP A 355 -0.04 -12.37 -6.47
N ALA A 356 0.97 -12.69 -5.67
CA ALA A 356 0.92 -12.63 -4.21
C ALA A 356 2.28 -12.30 -3.58
N MET A 357 2.25 -11.97 -2.29
CA MET A 357 3.46 -11.77 -1.49
C MET A 357 3.39 -12.47 -0.14
N THR A 358 4.52 -12.94 0.36
CA THR A 358 4.66 -13.47 1.72
C THR A 358 5.48 -12.51 2.56
N VAL A 359 4.95 -12.12 3.72
CA VAL A 359 5.61 -11.18 4.64
C VAL A 359 6.43 -11.92 5.68
N HIS A 360 7.70 -11.55 5.84
CA HIS A 360 8.63 -12.19 6.78
C HIS A 360 8.77 -11.37 8.06
N ASN A 361 7.70 -11.29 8.86
CA ASN A 361 7.78 -10.57 10.12
C ASN A 361 8.69 -11.24 11.16
N GLY A 362 8.99 -12.53 10.98
CA GLY A 362 9.71 -13.34 11.94
C GLY A 362 8.92 -13.61 13.23
N ASN A 363 9.61 -14.21 14.20
CA ASN A 363 9.09 -14.46 15.55
C ASN A 363 9.55 -13.35 16.50
N ILE A 364 9.13 -12.12 16.23
CA ILE A 364 9.48 -10.95 17.07
C ILE A 364 8.64 -10.90 18.33
N GLN A 365 9.23 -10.35 19.40
CA GLN A 365 8.56 -10.16 20.69
C GLN A 365 8.11 -8.71 20.91
N SER A 366 8.76 -7.75 20.23
CA SER A 366 8.36 -6.35 20.20
C SER A 366 9.01 -5.65 19.00
N LEU A 367 8.61 -4.40 18.76
CA LEU A 367 9.24 -3.53 17.76
C LEU A 367 10.52 -2.83 18.27
N TRP A 368 10.92 -3.07 19.52
CA TRP A 368 12.21 -2.61 20.02
C TRP A 368 13.31 -3.60 19.64
N PRO A 369 14.57 -3.17 19.48
CA PRO A 369 15.68 -4.07 19.14
C PRO A 369 15.76 -5.30 20.05
N ALA A 370 15.51 -5.13 21.36
CA ALA A 370 15.49 -6.26 22.32
C ALA A 370 14.48 -7.36 21.95
N GLY A 371 13.35 -7.00 21.31
CA GLY A 371 12.36 -7.95 20.81
C GLY A 371 12.64 -8.50 19.40
N MET A 372 13.75 -8.07 18.79
CA MET A 372 14.17 -8.41 17.43
C MET A 372 15.63 -8.92 17.43
N ASN A 373 16.03 -9.70 18.43
CA ASN A 373 17.40 -10.23 18.59
C ASN A 373 18.51 -9.17 18.56
N ASN A 374 18.22 -7.98 19.09
CA ASN A 374 19.08 -6.78 19.04
C ASN A 374 19.41 -6.27 17.62
N CYS A 375 18.60 -6.64 16.63
CA CYS A 375 18.63 -6.05 15.30
C CYS A 375 17.74 -4.80 15.25
N ASP A 376 18.06 -3.87 14.34
CA ASP A 376 17.33 -2.61 14.22
C ASP A 376 15.88 -2.80 13.70
N SER A 377 15.63 -3.84 12.90
CA SER A 377 14.34 -4.06 12.22
C SER A 377 14.09 -5.54 11.89
N ARG A 378 12.87 -5.87 11.41
CA ARG A 378 12.53 -7.23 10.91
C ARG A 378 13.36 -7.61 9.69
N PHE A 379 13.69 -6.66 8.83
CA PHE A 379 14.58 -6.84 7.69
C PHE A 379 16.01 -7.09 8.17
N GLY A 380 16.49 -6.29 9.14
CA GLY A 380 17.81 -6.44 9.75
C GLY A 380 18.01 -7.76 10.50
N MET A 381 16.95 -8.37 11.03
CA MET A 381 17.03 -9.72 11.61
C MET A 381 17.40 -10.81 10.60
N ARG A 382 17.08 -10.57 9.33
CA ARG A 382 17.27 -11.56 8.25
C ARG A 382 18.47 -11.21 7.37
N HIS A 383 18.79 -9.93 7.28
CA HIS A 383 19.83 -9.37 6.40
C HIS A 383 20.74 -8.39 7.16
N GLU A 384 20.82 -7.15 6.71
CA GLU A 384 21.49 -6.04 7.40
C GLU A 384 20.46 -4.94 7.67
N SER A 385 20.75 -4.04 8.61
CA SER A 385 19.89 -2.89 8.90
C SER A 385 19.76 -1.98 7.68
N GLU A 386 18.53 -1.57 7.39
CA GLU A 386 18.20 -0.59 6.36
C GLU A 386 18.89 0.76 6.58
N ALA A 387 19.29 1.08 7.83
CA ALA A 387 20.08 2.27 8.13
C ALA A 387 21.44 2.29 7.40
N SER A 388 21.96 1.13 7.00
CA SER A 388 23.18 1.04 6.19
C SER A 388 23.03 1.61 4.78
N LEU A 389 21.79 1.69 4.28
CA LEU A 389 21.42 2.33 3.01
C LEU A 389 20.76 3.69 3.26
N LEU A 390 19.73 3.74 4.09
CA LEU A 390 18.89 4.92 4.31
C LEU A 390 19.55 5.95 5.25
N GLY A 391 20.59 5.58 5.98
CA GLY A 391 21.18 6.40 7.03
C GLY A 391 20.35 6.45 8.32
N VAL A 392 19.08 6.07 8.28
CA VAL A 392 18.14 6.05 9.42
C VAL A 392 17.34 4.75 9.45
N VAL A 393 16.80 4.41 10.62
CA VAL A 393 15.91 3.26 10.83
C VAL A 393 14.81 3.63 11.83
N PHE A 394 13.65 3.00 11.69
CA PHE A 394 12.50 3.18 12.57
C PHE A 394 12.85 2.97 14.05
N THR A 395 12.29 3.82 14.91
CA THR A 395 12.25 3.54 16.35
C THR A 395 10.85 3.71 16.93
N PRO A 396 10.43 2.86 17.90
CA PRO A 396 9.11 2.99 18.51
C PRO A 396 8.90 4.30 19.29
N ALA A 397 9.97 5.00 19.69
CA ALA A 397 9.91 6.21 20.52
C ALA A 397 9.07 7.35 19.91
N GLY A 398 9.03 7.44 18.58
CA GLY A 398 8.24 8.47 17.87
C GLY A 398 6.90 7.99 17.33
N ALA A 399 6.58 6.70 17.50
CA ALA A 399 5.36 6.13 16.96
C ALA A 399 4.13 6.88 17.50
N MET A 400 3.19 7.18 16.61
CA MET A 400 1.94 7.87 16.89
C MET A 400 2.05 9.34 17.33
N THR A 401 3.21 9.98 17.19
CA THR A 401 3.42 11.40 17.52
C THR A 401 3.44 12.30 16.27
N GLY A 402 3.39 13.62 16.42
CA GLY A 402 3.51 14.60 15.33
C GLY A 402 4.07 15.93 15.83
N ALA A 403 5.09 16.49 15.16
CA ALA A 403 5.77 17.73 15.54
C ALA A 403 6.51 18.36 14.34
N PRO A 404 6.91 19.64 14.39
CA PRO A 404 7.81 20.22 13.40
C PRO A 404 9.24 19.68 13.53
N TYR A 405 10.06 19.91 12.51
CA TYR A 405 11.51 19.73 12.57
C TYR A 405 12.17 20.98 13.13
N ARG A 406 13.33 20.81 13.78
CA ARG A 406 14.27 21.84 14.18
C ARG A 406 15.56 21.71 13.37
N VAL A 407 16.07 22.81 12.83
CA VAL A 407 17.35 22.82 12.09
C VAL A 407 18.52 22.56 13.03
N GLU A 408 19.41 21.65 12.63
CA GLU A 408 20.63 21.27 13.35
C GLU A 408 21.90 21.77 12.63
N ASP A 409 21.88 21.89 11.29
CA ASP A 409 22.98 22.47 10.51
C ASP A 409 22.48 23.39 9.37
N GLU A 410 22.29 24.67 9.69
CA GLU A 410 21.88 25.74 8.77
C GLU A 410 22.89 25.98 7.63
N SER A 411 24.17 25.63 7.84
CA SER A 411 25.23 25.90 6.87
C SER A 411 25.13 24.96 5.65
N HIS A 412 24.40 23.87 5.79
CA HIS A 412 24.23 22.87 4.74
C HIS A 412 23.36 23.40 3.59
N TRP A 413 23.75 23.11 2.35
CA TRP A 413 23.14 23.63 1.13
C TRP A 413 21.65 23.28 0.96
N VAL A 414 21.15 22.26 1.66
CA VAL A 414 19.71 21.89 1.64
C VAL A 414 18.82 23.02 2.13
N PHE A 415 19.33 23.88 3.03
CA PHE A 415 18.62 25.03 3.57
C PHE A 415 18.83 26.30 2.75
N ALA A 416 19.53 26.24 1.61
CA ALA A 416 19.78 27.41 0.77
C ALA A 416 18.47 28.13 0.38
N GLY A 417 18.41 29.44 0.63
CA GLY A 417 17.24 30.26 0.28
C GLY A 417 16.01 30.08 1.19
N THR A 418 16.08 29.24 2.22
CA THR A 418 14.97 29.04 3.19
C THR A 418 14.90 30.16 4.23
N GLY A 419 16.03 30.78 4.54
CA GLY A 419 16.20 31.75 5.62
C GLY A 419 16.22 31.14 7.02
N LEU A 420 16.13 29.81 7.13
CA LEU A 420 16.14 29.09 8.40
C LEU A 420 17.53 29.12 9.03
N ARG A 421 17.55 29.19 10.36
CA ARG A 421 18.74 29.15 11.21
C ARG A 421 18.72 27.95 12.14
N ASN A 422 19.88 27.60 12.70
CA ASN A 422 20.01 26.58 13.74
C ASN A 422 19.05 26.87 14.89
N GLY A 423 18.22 25.88 15.23
CA GLY A 423 17.17 26.01 16.24
C GLY A 423 15.81 26.48 15.72
N ASP A 424 15.71 27.00 14.49
CA ASP A 424 14.42 27.35 13.89
C ASP A 424 13.58 26.10 13.63
N LEU A 425 12.25 26.26 13.79
CA LEU A 425 11.28 25.21 13.51
C LEU A 425 10.64 25.39 12.13
N PHE A 426 10.49 24.29 11.40
CA PHE A 426 9.83 24.22 10.09
C PHE A 426 9.00 22.93 9.94
N GLY A 427 8.12 22.86 8.93
CA GLY A 427 7.20 21.73 8.79
C GLY A 427 6.07 21.77 9.82
N ARG A 428 5.50 22.95 10.05
CA ARG A 428 4.38 23.14 10.98
C ARG A 428 3.04 22.80 10.34
N GLU A 429 2.92 23.10 9.05
CA GLU A 429 1.70 22.83 8.28
C GLU A 429 1.77 21.41 7.72
N CYS A 430 0.77 20.58 8.06
CA CYS A 430 0.73 19.17 7.67
C CYS A 430 -0.71 18.71 7.50
N LEU A 431 -1.00 18.00 6.42
CA LEU A 431 -2.35 17.50 6.10
C LEU A 431 -2.72 16.23 6.89
N HIS A 432 -1.79 15.60 7.59
CA HIS A 432 -1.99 14.31 8.27
C HIS A 432 -2.82 14.45 9.55
N GLN A 433 -4.05 13.93 9.56
CA GLN A 433 -4.94 14.04 10.72
C GLN A 433 -4.84 12.89 11.71
N ARG A 434 -4.18 11.77 11.36
CA ARG A 434 -4.01 10.67 12.31
C ARG A 434 -3.01 11.02 13.42
N CYS A 435 -1.96 11.76 13.06
CA CYS A 435 -0.89 12.25 13.93
C CYS A 435 -0.61 13.73 13.60
N PRO A 436 -1.50 14.65 14.04
CA PRO A 436 -1.31 16.07 13.77
C PRO A 436 -0.12 16.64 14.56
N GLY A 437 0.37 17.81 14.15
CA GLY A 437 1.40 18.57 14.88
C GLY A 437 2.63 18.95 14.05
N GLY A 438 2.82 18.36 12.87
CA GLY A 438 3.85 18.76 11.91
C GLY A 438 4.39 17.62 11.06
N ALA A 439 5.45 17.93 10.32
CA ALA A 439 6.06 17.06 9.31
C ALA A 439 6.88 15.88 9.86
N SER A 440 7.25 15.90 11.15
CA SER A 440 7.91 14.79 11.84
C SER A 440 6.89 14.02 12.68
N GLY A 441 6.40 12.89 12.19
CA GLY A 441 5.39 12.11 12.89
C GLY A 441 4.94 10.80 12.23
N HIS A 442 3.91 10.23 12.88
CA HIS A 442 3.29 8.92 12.72
C HIS A 442 4.22 7.75 12.99
N GLU A 443 5.26 7.56 12.20
CA GLU A 443 6.39 6.67 12.50
C GLU A 443 7.65 7.42 12.08
N THR A 444 8.69 7.37 12.92
CA THR A 444 9.87 8.19 12.75
C THR A 444 11.17 7.40 12.85
N ASP A 445 12.11 7.76 11.98
CA ASP A 445 13.38 7.08 11.82
C ASP A 445 14.52 7.95 12.34
N LYS A 446 15.54 7.30 12.90
CA LYS A 446 16.71 7.94 13.51
C LYS A 446 17.96 7.20 13.10
N ARG A 447 19.13 7.83 13.17
CA ARG A 447 20.40 7.11 13.00
C ARG A 447 20.56 6.06 14.10
N SER A 448 21.17 4.92 13.75
CA SER A 448 21.51 3.83 14.68
C SER A 448 23.02 3.53 14.61
N ALA A 449 23.47 2.52 15.36
CA ALA A 449 24.84 2.01 15.24
C ALA A 449 25.15 1.45 13.83
N SER A 450 24.11 1.11 13.06
CA SER A 450 24.24 0.62 11.68
C SER A 450 24.31 1.75 10.64
N SER A 451 24.02 3.00 11.03
CA SER A 451 24.14 4.15 10.14
C SER A 451 25.60 4.38 9.75
N PRO A 452 25.92 4.61 8.46
CA PRO A 452 27.28 4.89 8.05
C PRO A 452 27.85 6.12 8.79
N PRO A 453 29.12 6.11 9.23
CA PRO A 453 29.69 7.20 10.06
C PRO A 453 29.63 8.60 9.43
N ARG A 454 29.56 8.68 8.09
CA ARG A 454 29.44 9.95 7.35
C ARG A 454 28.00 10.47 7.21
N THR A 455 27.02 9.82 7.86
CA THR A 455 25.61 10.25 7.82
C THR A 455 25.44 11.56 8.60
N HIS A 456 25.23 12.65 7.87
CA HIS A 456 25.16 14.00 8.39
C HIS A 456 23.75 14.35 8.86
N LEU A 457 23.60 14.86 10.08
CA LEU A 457 22.31 15.29 10.64
C LEU A 457 22.03 16.74 10.24
N LEU A 458 20.90 16.95 9.57
CA LEU A 458 20.47 18.25 9.05
C LEU A 458 19.41 18.91 9.94
N ALA A 459 18.44 18.12 10.38
CA ALA A 459 17.35 18.56 11.23
C ALA A 459 16.80 17.40 12.07
N ARG A 460 16.15 17.72 13.19
CA ARG A 460 15.51 16.73 14.09
C ARG A 460 14.09 17.16 14.44
N GLY A 461 13.14 16.23 14.39
CA GLY A 461 11.78 16.42 14.91
C GLY A 461 11.76 16.78 16.40
N THR A 462 10.83 17.63 16.81
CA THR A 462 10.66 18.01 18.24
C THR A 462 9.61 17.16 18.96
N ASN A 463 9.43 15.91 18.53
CA ASN A 463 8.50 14.97 19.15
C ASN A 463 8.94 14.67 20.60
N PRO A 464 8.01 14.31 21.50
CA PRO A 464 8.33 13.91 22.87
C PRO A 464 9.35 12.77 22.93
N ASP A 465 10.03 12.63 24.07
CA ASP A 465 10.89 11.50 24.42
C ASP A 465 12.03 11.20 23.40
N ASP A 466 12.55 12.24 22.75
CA ASP A 466 13.51 12.14 21.63
C ASP A 466 12.99 11.25 20.48
N GLY A 467 11.67 11.18 20.34
CA GLY A 467 10.96 10.44 19.31
C GLY A 467 10.98 11.12 17.94
N GLY A 468 11.72 12.22 17.76
CA GLY A 468 11.74 12.98 16.52
C GLY A 468 12.35 12.22 15.34
N ALA A 469 11.86 12.47 14.14
CA ALA A 469 12.53 12.02 12.92
C ALA A 469 13.87 12.75 12.75
N GLU A 470 14.92 12.04 12.34
CA GLU A 470 16.19 12.65 11.92
C GLU A 470 16.20 12.83 10.40
N MET A 471 16.31 14.08 9.95
CA MET A 471 16.58 14.40 8.55
C MET A 471 18.09 14.34 8.33
N VAL A 472 18.53 13.48 7.42
CA VAL A 472 19.95 13.21 7.18
C VAL A 472 20.33 13.23 5.71
N LEU A 473 21.61 13.47 5.45
CA LEU A 473 22.24 13.23 4.15
C LEU A 473 23.43 12.28 4.32
N LEU A 474 23.52 11.29 3.43
CA LEU A 474 24.66 10.39 3.29
C LEU A 474 25.21 10.52 1.86
N GLU A 475 26.51 10.77 1.73
CA GLU A 475 27.22 10.73 0.45
C GLU A 475 28.19 9.54 0.43
N THR A 476 28.32 8.92 -0.74
CA THR A 476 29.18 7.75 -0.97
C THR A 476 30.40 8.12 -1.79
N ASP A 477 31.46 7.33 -1.69
CA ASP A 477 32.71 7.56 -2.44
C ASP A 477 32.52 7.45 -3.97
N SER A 478 31.46 6.78 -4.44
CA SER A 478 31.11 6.70 -5.87
C SER A 478 30.36 7.93 -6.39
N GLY A 479 30.12 8.93 -5.54
CA GLY A 479 29.32 10.12 -5.86
C GLY A 479 27.80 9.91 -5.78
N GLY A 480 27.37 8.75 -5.29
CA GLY A 480 25.97 8.47 -4.95
C GLY A 480 25.59 9.13 -3.62
N ALA A 481 24.31 9.37 -3.42
CA ALA A 481 23.81 10.08 -2.24
C ALA A 481 22.44 9.59 -1.79
N VAL A 482 22.16 9.71 -0.50
CA VAL A 482 20.87 9.38 0.12
C VAL A 482 20.43 10.56 0.99
N PHE A 483 19.25 11.11 0.69
CA PHE A 483 18.59 12.10 1.53
C PHE A 483 17.38 11.46 2.18
N SER A 484 17.34 11.42 3.52
CA SER A 484 16.29 10.75 4.28
C SER A 484 15.63 11.73 5.23
N VAL A 485 14.30 11.76 5.25
CA VAL A 485 13.52 12.64 6.15
C VAL A 485 13.07 11.92 7.41
N GLY A 486 12.97 10.58 7.35
CA GLY A 486 12.64 9.72 8.47
C GLY A 486 11.25 9.92 9.05
N SER A 487 10.26 10.32 8.25
CA SER A 487 8.88 10.50 8.72
C SER A 487 7.81 10.23 7.67
N ILE A 488 6.76 9.50 8.07
CA ILE A 488 5.54 9.32 7.28
C ILE A 488 4.81 10.66 7.03
N ASN A 489 4.80 11.57 8.00
CA ASN A 489 4.09 12.86 7.89
C ASN A 489 4.70 13.82 6.87
N TYR A 490 5.95 13.62 6.46
CA TYR A 490 6.72 14.59 5.68
C TYR A 490 6.02 14.97 4.37
N VAL A 491 5.60 13.97 3.60
CA VAL A 491 4.97 14.16 2.28
C VAL A 491 3.63 14.89 2.38
N ALA A 492 2.87 14.66 3.46
CA ALA A 492 1.62 15.38 3.72
C ALA A 492 1.84 16.88 4.00
N SER A 493 3.08 17.31 4.22
CA SER A 493 3.44 18.72 4.42
C SER A 493 3.91 19.40 3.12
N LEU A 494 4.32 18.66 2.09
CA LEU A 494 4.84 19.21 0.82
C LEU A 494 3.88 20.19 0.12
N PRO A 495 2.56 19.93 0.03
CA PRO A 495 1.66 20.84 -0.66
C PRO A 495 1.41 22.15 0.10
N VAL A 496 1.63 22.19 1.42
CA VAL A 496 1.13 23.26 2.31
C VAL A 496 2.21 23.99 3.12
N ASP A 497 3.39 23.41 3.32
CA ASP A 497 4.51 24.03 4.04
C ASP A 497 5.61 24.47 3.05
N SER A 498 5.85 25.78 2.97
CA SER A 498 6.81 26.34 2.03
C SER A 498 8.26 25.95 2.32
N GLN A 499 8.60 25.71 3.59
CA GLN A 499 9.97 25.34 3.98
C GLN A 499 10.26 23.88 3.65
N ILE A 500 9.31 22.99 3.94
CA ILE A 500 9.39 21.57 3.52
C ILE A 500 9.51 21.49 2.00
N SER A 501 8.70 22.26 1.26
CA SER A 501 8.80 22.35 -0.19
C SER A 501 10.17 22.84 -0.66
N ALA A 502 10.68 23.94 -0.10
CA ALA A 502 11.96 24.52 -0.52
C ALA A 502 13.14 23.57 -0.28
N ILE A 503 13.22 22.93 0.89
CA ILE A 503 14.27 21.96 1.23
C ILE A 503 14.22 20.76 0.28
N THR A 504 13.04 20.19 0.05
CA THR A 504 12.87 19.04 -0.86
C THR A 504 13.27 19.40 -2.28
N ALA A 505 12.87 20.58 -2.76
CA ALA A 505 13.23 21.07 -4.09
C ALA A 505 14.75 21.33 -4.22
N ASN A 506 15.40 21.84 -3.18
CA ASN A 506 16.85 22.03 -3.16
C ASN A 506 17.59 20.70 -3.33
N VAL A 507 17.18 19.68 -2.57
CA VAL A 507 17.73 18.32 -2.68
C VAL A 507 17.54 17.77 -4.08
N LEU A 508 16.30 17.78 -4.60
CA LEU A 508 16.01 17.20 -5.90
C LEU A 508 16.75 17.92 -7.03
N ARG A 509 16.81 19.26 -7.02
CA ARG A 509 17.61 20.04 -7.99
C ARG A 509 19.08 19.65 -7.93
N ARG A 510 19.66 19.58 -6.73
CA ARG A 510 21.07 19.19 -6.56
C ARG A 510 21.31 17.77 -7.05
N PHE A 511 20.38 16.85 -6.75
CA PHE A 511 20.44 15.46 -7.16
C PHE A 511 20.24 15.27 -8.67
N LEU A 512 19.63 16.22 -9.37
CA LEU A 512 19.52 16.21 -10.83
C LEU A 512 20.73 16.80 -11.55
N LEU A 513 21.61 17.53 -10.87
CA LEU A 513 22.84 18.04 -11.50
C LEU A 513 23.78 16.87 -11.84
N ASP A 514 24.36 16.93 -13.04
CA ASP A 514 25.48 16.08 -13.41
C ASP A 514 26.64 16.34 -12.44
N SER A 515 27.30 15.27 -12.02
CA SER A 515 28.54 15.41 -11.24
C SER A 515 29.52 16.15 -12.15
N VAL A 516 29.98 17.35 -11.74
CA VAL A 516 31.01 18.06 -12.50
C VAL A 516 32.21 17.13 -12.62
N SER A 517 32.54 16.77 -13.87
CA SER A 517 33.64 15.89 -14.26
C SER A 517 34.99 16.40 -13.78
#